data_AF-A0A843HGB0-F1
#
_entry.id   AF-A0A843HGB0-F1
#
_cell.length_a   1.000
_cell.length_b   1.000
_cell.length_c   1.000
_cell.angle_alpha   90.00
_cell.angle_beta   90.00
_cell.angle_gamma   90.00
#
_symmetry.space_group_name_H-M   'P 1'
#
loop_
_entity.id
_entity.type
_entity.pdbx_description
1 polymer ?
#
loop_
_entity_poly.entity_id
_entity_poly.type
_entity_poly.pdbx_seq_one_letter_code
_entity_poly.pdbx_strand_id
1 'polypeptide(L)'
;MTREEVKNILTIYEAYANGKKTQFYNDMRQEWQDMGEDFDFNPDVCTQYRIKPESEYRPFKNTDELIHIYETMMNKLLGVGQSFIDTCMCLPSIWIKHKTDGRRILITVFGENFVKVGVKSKPITLEVLFSNYTFCDESPCGMEVKE
;
A
#
# COMPACT_ATOMS: atom_id res chain seq x y z
N MET A 1 -6.03 32.13 7.77
CA MET A 1 -5.22 31.22 8.59
C MET A 1 -5.32 31.63 10.05
N THR A 2 -5.64 30.71 10.97
CA THR A 2 -5.71 30.93 12.42
C THR A 2 -4.37 30.63 13.09
N ARG A 3 -4.17 31.06 14.35
CA ARG A 3 -2.94 30.76 15.11
C ARG A 3 -2.74 29.24 15.32
N GLU A 4 -3.82 28.47 15.39
CA GLU A 4 -3.75 27.01 15.50
C GLU A 4 -3.35 26.36 14.18
N GLU A 5 -3.90 26.83 13.06
CA GLU A 5 -3.51 26.38 11.71
C GLU A 5 -2.01 26.65 11.44
N VAL A 6 -1.50 27.81 11.86
CA VAL A 6 -0.06 28.13 11.77
C VAL A 6 0.79 27.17 12.59
N LYS A 7 0.37 26.83 13.82
CA LYS A 7 1.09 25.86 14.67
C LYS A 7 1.14 24.47 14.03
N ASN A 8 0.04 24.02 13.42
CA ASN A 8 -0.01 22.73 12.75
C ASN A 8 0.95 22.69 11.55
N ILE A 9 0.98 23.75 10.74
CA ILE A 9 1.90 23.87 9.59
C ILE A 9 3.36 23.93 10.06
N LEU A 10 3.68 24.62 11.16
CA LEU A 10 5.03 24.63 11.73
C LEU A 10 5.52 23.22 12.08
N THR A 11 4.67 22.38 12.67
CA THR A 11 5.00 20.97 12.94
C THR A 11 5.32 20.20 11.66
N ILE A 12 4.63 20.48 10.55
CA ILE A 12 4.93 19.88 9.24
C ILE A 12 6.26 20.37 8.69
N TYR A 13 6.57 21.67 8.79
CA TYR A 13 7.85 22.22 8.38
C TYR A 13 9.02 21.58 9.14
N GLU A 14 8.89 21.46 10.46
CA GLU A 14 9.90 20.79 11.29
C GLU A 14 10.05 19.32 10.90
N ALA A 15 8.95 18.61 10.66
CA ALA A 15 8.99 17.22 10.22
C ALA A 15 9.71 17.08 8.86
N TYR A 16 9.38 17.93 7.90
CA TYR A 16 9.98 17.97 6.56
C TYR A 16 11.49 18.29 6.65
N ALA A 17 11.87 19.32 7.40
CA ALA A 17 13.28 19.71 7.59
C ALA A 17 14.10 18.61 8.28
N ASN A 18 13.48 17.80 9.13
CA ASN A 18 14.10 16.64 9.78
C ASN A 18 14.07 15.37 8.92
N GLY A 19 13.62 15.43 7.67
CA GLY A 19 13.60 14.30 6.74
C GLY A 19 12.50 13.27 7.01
N LYS A 20 11.45 13.61 7.79
CA LYS A 20 10.28 12.73 7.92
C LYS A 20 9.48 12.73 6.62
N LYS A 21 8.82 11.61 6.33
CA LYS A 21 7.90 11.52 5.19
C LYS A 21 6.67 12.38 5.46
N THR A 22 6.45 13.39 4.64
CA THR A 22 5.29 14.30 4.73
C THR A 22 4.48 14.26 3.43
N GLN A 23 3.20 14.58 3.54
CA GLN A 23 2.26 14.54 2.41
C GLN A 23 1.38 15.78 2.37
N PHE A 24 1.00 16.18 1.17
CA PHE A 24 -0.02 17.21 0.92
C PHE A 24 -1.23 16.56 0.25
N TYR A 25 -2.42 17.09 0.51
CA TYR A 25 -3.63 16.59 -0.14
C TYR A 25 -3.81 17.29 -1.49
N ASN A 26 -3.85 16.50 -2.56
CA ASN A 26 -4.10 17.00 -3.91
C ASN A 26 -5.61 17.00 -4.18
N ASP A 27 -6.24 18.16 -4.09
CA ASP A 27 -7.68 18.31 -4.31
C ASP A 27 -8.13 17.89 -5.72
N MET A 28 -7.28 18.06 -6.74
CA MET A 28 -7.64 17.66 -8.11
C MET A 28 -7.69 16.14 -8.27
N ARG A 29 -6.83 15.40 -7.56
CA ARG A 29 -6.73 13.95 -7.62
C ARG A 29 -7.44 13.23 -6.48
N GLN A 30 -7.93 13.96 -5.49
CA GLN A 30 -8.58 13.44 -4.29
C GLN A 30 -7.70 12.42 -3.56
N GLU A 31 -6.39 12.68 -3.49
CA GLU A 31 -5.40 11.75 -2.91
C GLU A 31 -4.28 12.49 -2.14
N TRP A 32 -3.64 11.79 -1.22
CA TRP A 32 -2.43 12.27 -0.54
C TRP A 32 -1.19 11.99 -1.39
N GLN A 33 -0.35 13.00 -1.60
CA GLN A 33 0.87 12.90 -2.37
C GLN A 33 2.09 13.17 -1.50
N ASP A 34 3.16 12.39 -1.70
CA ASP A 34 4.43 12.57 -1.00
C ASP A 34 5.09 13.88 -1.44
N MET A 35 5.62 14.64 -0.49
CA MET A 35 6.42 15.83 -0.76
C MET A 35 7.82 15.42 -1.25
N GLY A 36 8.29 16.00 -2.36
CA GLY A 36 9.67 15.84 -2.85
C GLY A 36 10.66 16.79 -2.16
N GLU A 37 11.96 16.68 -2.45
CA GLU A 37 13.02 17.51 -1.83
C GLU A 37 12.91 19.01 -2.13
N ASP A 38 12.32 19.37 -3.27
CA ASP A 38 12.10 20.76 -3.70
C ASP A 38 10.63 21.18 -3.53
N PHE A 39 9.92 20.61 -2.55
CA PHE A 39 8.51 20.91 -2.35
C PHE A 39 8.31 22.38 -1.91
N ASP A 40 7.53 23.12 -2.70
CA ASP A 40 7.13 24.49 -2.38
C ASP A 40 5.83 24.49 -1.56
N PHE A 41 5.91 25.00 -0.33
CA PHE A 41 4.75 25.14 0.54
C PHE A 41 3.94 26.35 0.12
N ASN A 42 3.02 26.13 -0.82
CA ASN A 42 2.13 27.16 -1.31
C ASN A 42 0.74 27.06 -0.64
N PRO A 43 0.40 27.95 0.31
CA PRO A 43 -0.88 27.93 1.00
C PRO A 43 -2.07 28.29 0.09
N ASP A 44 -1.84 28.90 -1.08
CA ASP A 44 -2.90 29.18 -2.06
C ASP A 44 -3.25 27.95 -2.90
N VAL A 45 -2.37 26.93 -2.92
CA VAL A 45 -2.53 25.69 -3.70
C VAL A 45 -2.97 24.52 -2.83
N CYS A 46 -2.49 24.45 -1.59
CA CYS A 46 -2.86 23.40 -0.66
C CYS A 46 -2.85 23.91 0.78
N THR A 47 -3.91 23.59 1.53
CA THR A 47 -4.03 23.93 2.96
C THR A 47 -3.97 22.70 3.87
N GLN A 48 -3.93 21.50 3.28
CA GLN A 48 -4.00 20.25 3.99
C GLN A 48 -2.68 19.48 3.87
N TYR A 49 -2.02 19.34 5.02
CA TYR A 49 -0.74 18.70 5.14
C TYR A 49 -0.79 17.68 6.27
N ARG A 50 0.01 16.62 6.16
CA ARG A 50 0.21 15.67 7.24
C ARG A 50 1.62 15.12 7.22
N ILE A 51 2.09 14.69 8.39
CA ILE A 51 3.16 13.71 8.45
C ILE A 51 2.54 12.41 7.95
N LYS A 52 3.19 11.74 7.00
CA LYS A 52 2.73 10.44 6.50
C LYS A 52 2.60 9.53 7.71
N PRO A 53 1.39 9.01 8.03
CA PRO A 53 1.26 8.12 9.16
C PRO A 53 2.24 6.96 8.97
N GLU A 54 3.00 6.67 10.02
CA GLU A 54 3.80 5.45 10.04
C GLU A 54 2.79 4.30 10.00
N SER A 55 2.77 3.61 8.87
CA SER A 55 1.95 2.43 8.71
C SER A 55 2.65 1.32 9.47
N GLU A 56 2.11 0.96 10.64
CA GLU A 56 2.51 -0.28 11.28
C GLU A 56 1.93 -1.42 10.45
N TYR A 57 2.80 -2.05 9.67
CA TYR A 57 2.41 -3.20 8.89
C TYR A 57 2.46 -4.44 9.75
N ARG A 58 1.30 -5.08 9.96
CA ARG A 58 1.30 -6.44 10.49
C ARG A 58 1.33 -7.47 9.37
N PRO A 59 2.13 -8.53 9.51
CA PRO A 59 1.99 -9.74 8.72
C PRO A 59 0.53 -10.22 8.69
N PHE A 60 0.07 -10.71 7.53
CA PHE A 60 -1.12 -11.54 7.51
C PHE A 60 -0.87 -12.79 8.36
N LYS A 61 -1.89 -13.22 9.09
CA LYS A 61 -1.89 -14.38 9.98
C LYS A 61 -1.54 -15.65 9.22
N ASN A 62 -2.09 -15.81 8.02
CA ASN A 62 -1.90 -16.96 7.16
C ASN A 62 -2.27 -16.60 5.72
N THR A 63 -2.18 -17.60 4.86
CA THR A 63 -2.48 -17.45 3.44
C THR A 63 -3.97 -17.24 3.12
N ASP A 64 -4.88 -17.72 3.97
CA ASP A 64 -6.32 -17.49 3.80
C ASP A 64 -6.66 -16.00 3.96
N GLU A 65 -6.04 -15.33 4.94
CA GLU A 65 -6.20 -13.88 5.13
C GLU A 65 -5.67 -13.10 3.92
N LEU A 66 -4.53 -13.50 3.36
CA LEU A 66 -3.98 -12.90 2.13
C LEU A 66 -4.96 -13.02 0.95
N ILE A 67 -5.52 -14.22 0.73
CA ILE A 67 -6.46 -14.48 -0.38
C ILE A 67 -7.73 -13.65 -0.19
N HIS A 68 -8.33 -13.68 0.99
CA HIS A 68 -9.59 -12.98 1.27
C HIS A 68 -9.46 -11.46 1.08
N ILE A 69 -8.35 -10.86 1.53
CA ILE A 69 -8.10 -9.43 1.35
C ILE A 69 -7.92 -9.09 -0.13
N TYR A 70 -7.19 -9.92 -0.89
CA TYR A 70 -7.03 -9.73 -2.32
C TYR A 70 -8.37 -9.79 -3.07
N GLU A 71 -9.21 -10.78 -2.76
CA GLU A 71 -10.56 -10.90 -3.33
C GLU A 71 -11.41 -9.66 -3.03
N THR A 72 -11.36 -9.18 -1.78
CA THR A 72 -12.08 -7.97 -1.37
C THR A 72 -11.60 -6.73 -2.14
N MET A 73 -10.29 -6.58 -2.35
CA MET A 73 -9.73 -5.49 -3.16
C MET A 73 -10.19 -5.60 -4.62
N MET A 74 -10.12 -6.79 -5.22
CA MET A 74 -10.52 -7.01 -6.61
C MET A 74 -12.01 -6.78 -6.84
N ASN A 75 -12.87 -7.23 -5.91
CA ASN A 75 -14.30 -6.94 -5.93
C ASN A 75 -14.57 -5.43 -5.95
N LYS A 76 -13.88 -4.66 -5.10
CA LYS A 76 -14.00 -3.19 -5.08
C LYS A 76 -13.53 -2.55 -6.38
N LEU A 77 -12.40 -3.00 -6.91
CA LEU A 77 -11.80 -2.41 -8.11
C LEU A 77 -12.59 -2.71 -9.38
N LEU A 78 -13.15 -3.92 -9.49
CA LEU A 78 -13.88 -4.36 -10.69
C LEU A 78 -15.40 -4.13 -10.58
N GLY A 79 -15.93 -3.85 -9.39
CA GLY A 79 -17.38 -3.69 -9.16
C GLY A 79 -18.17 -4.98 -9.43
N VAL A 80 -17.51 -6.14 -9.40
CA VAL A 80 -18.12 -7.44 -9.66
C VAL A 80 -18.53 -8.10 -8.35
N GLY A 81 -19.59 -8.92 -8.38
CA GLY A 81 -20.04 -9.70 -7.23
C GLY A 81 -19.23 -10.98 -7.02
N GLN A 82 -19.23 -11.50 -5.80
CA GLN A 82 -18.49 -12.70 -5.39
C GLN A 82 -18.69 -13.90 -6.33
N SER A 83 -19.91 -14.08 -6.86
CA SER A 83 -20.24 -15.14 -7.83
C SER A 83 -19.37 -15.10 -9.10
N PHE A 84 -18.97 -13.91 -9.57
CA PHE A 84 -18.10 -13.79 -10.75
C PHE A 84 -16.66 -14.17 -10.42
N ILE A 85 -16.18 -13.79 -9.22
CA ILE A 85 -14.87 -14.21 -8.71
C ILE A 85 -14.79 -15.73 -8.57
N ASP A 86 -15.79 -16.34 -7.94
CA ASP A 86 -15.84 -17.78 -7.68
C ASP A 86 -15.89 -18.60 -8.99
N THR A 87 -16.47 -18.04 -10.05
CA THR A 87 -16.60 -18.70 -11.37
C THR A 87 -15.33 -18.55 -12.23
N CYS A 88 -14.61 -17.43 -12.11
CA CYS A 88 -13.47 -17.11 -12.97
C CYS A 88 -12.09 -17.42 -12.35
N MET A 89 -12.00 -17.60 -11.04
CA MET A 89 -10.71 -17.83 -10.35
C MET A 89 -10.59 -19.25 -9.81
N CYS A 90 -10.38 -20.22 -10.70
CA CYS A 90 -9.79 -21.50 -10.30
C CYS A 90 -8.35 -21.22 -9.81
N LEU A 91 -8.20 -21.12 -8.48
CA LEU A 91 -7.03 -20.64 -7.74
C LEU A 91 -6.77 -19.12 -7.90
N PRO A 92 -6.67 -18.35 -6.80
CA PRO A 92 -6.42 -16.92 -6.89
C PRO A 92 -5.05 -16.66 -7.52
N SER A 93 -5.05 -16.18 -8.76
CA SER A 93 -3.82 -15.81 -9.47
C SER A 93 -3.42 -14.40 -9.05
N ILE A 94 -2.64 -14.28 -7.97
CA ILE A 94 -2.24 -12.99 -7.39
C ILE A 94 -0.94 -12.52 -8.03
N TRP A 95 -0.97 -11.34 -8.66
CA TRP A 95 0.23 -10.68 -9.17
C TRP A 95 0.85 -9.75 -8.14
N ILE A 96 2.14 -9.94 -7.88
CA ILE A 96 2.94 -9.12 -6.97
C ILE A 96 4.08 -8.44 -7.72
N LYS A 97 4.55 -7.31 -7.20
CA LYS A 97 5.66 -6.49 -7.73
C LYS A 97 6.81 -6.50 -6.74
N HIS A 98 8.01 -6.84 -7.19
CA HIS A 98 9.22 -6.78 -6.35
C HIS A 98 9.60 -5.31 -6.10
N LYS A 99 9.86 -4.95 -4.84
CA LYS A 99 10.08 -3.55 -4.42
C LYS A 99 11.32 -2.92 -5.05
N THR A 100 12.41 -3.68 -5.21
CA THR A 100 13.70 -3.12 -5.69
C THR A 100 13.80 -2.98 -7.20
N ASP A 101 13.29 -3.95 -7.96
CA ASP A 101 13.51 -4.03 -9.42
C ASP A 101 12.21 -3.96 -10.23
N GLY A 102 11.07 -3.84 -9.55
CA GLY A 102 9.76 -3.68 -10.17
C GLY A 102 9.24 -4.90 -10.93
N ARG A 103 9.95 -6.05 -10.90
CA ARG A 103 9.51 -7.25 -11.62
C ARG A 103 8.16 -7.72 -11.08
N ARG A 104 7.25 -8.06 -12.00
CA ARG A 104 5.94 -8.63 -11.68
C ARG A 104 6.02 -10.14 -11.72
N ILE A 105 5.53 -10.80 -10.68
CA ILE A 105 5.56 -12.25 -10.53
C ILE A 105 4.19 -12.73 -10.09
N LEU A 106 3.80 -13.90 -10.58
CA LEU A 106 2.54 -14.54 -10.22
C LEU A 106 2.73 -15.49 -9.04
N ILE A 107 1.83 -15.43 -8.05
CA ILE A 107 1.69 -16.47 -7.02
C ILE A 107 0.89 -17.62 -7.64
N THR A 108 1.48 -18.82 -7.63
CA THR A 108 0.92 -20.01 -8.30
C THR A 108 0.48 -21.10 -7.31
N VAL A 109 0.94 -21.07 -6.06
CA VAL A 109 0.56 -22.03 -5.01
C VAL A 109 0.48 -21.33 -3.66
N PHE A 110 -0.53 -21.72 -2.89
CA PHE A 110 -0.79 -21.27 -1.53
C PHE A 110 -0.62 -22.45 -0.57
N GLY A 111 0.27 -22.32 0.41
CA GLY A 111 0.39 -23.22 1.56
C GLY A 111 0.11 -22.45 2.85
N GLU A 112 0.01 -23.13 3.98
CA GLU A 112 -0.42 -22.52 5.25
C GLU A 112 0.35 -21.22 5.61
N ASN A 113 1.68 -21.23 5.47
CA ASN A 113 2.57 -20.11 5.80
C ASN A 113 3.58 -19.77 4.69
N PHE A 114 3.32 -20.21 3.46
CA PHE A 114 4.20 -19.98 2.32
C PHE A 114 3.42 -19.86 1.01
N VAL A 115 4.05 -19.24 0.02
CA VAL A 115 3.55 -19.21 -1.36
C VAL A 115 4.63 -19.66 -2.33
N LYS A 116 4.24 -20.18 -3.51
CA LYS A 116 5.18 -20.40 -4.62
C LYS A 116 4.99 -19.32 -5.68
N VAL A 117 6.10 -18.74 -6.12
CA VAL A 117 6.12 -17.66 -7.11
C VAL A 117 6.68 -18.14 -8.46
N GLY A 118 6.00 -17.78 -9.54
CA GLY A 118 6.25 -18.30 -10.89
C GLY A 118 7.39 -17.61 -11.61
N VAL A 119 8.64 -17.97 -11.29
CA VAL A 119 9.77 -18.01 -12.27
C VAL A 119 10.71 -19.18 -11.97
N LYS A 120 10.81 -19.64 -10.71
CA LYS A 120 11.47 -20.89 -10.30
C LYS A 120 10.79 -21.33 -9.00
N SER A 121 9.97 -22.39 -9.04
CA SER A 121 8.98 -22.84 -8.02
C SER A 121 9.46 -23.13 -6.59
N LYS A 122 10.44 -22.38 -6.07
CA LYS A 122 10.86 -22.40 -4.69
C LYS A 122 9.81 -21.66 -3.85
N PRO A 123 9.30 -22.28 -2.78
CA PRO A 123 8.42 -21.58 -1.86
C PRO A 123 9.18 -20.43 -1.19
N ILE A 124 8.48 -19.32 -0.99
CA ILE A 124 8.92 -18.22 -0.13
C ILE A 124 7.97 -18.13 1.06
N THR A 125 8.50 -17.76 2.22
CA THR A 125 7.68 -17.51 3.41
C THR A 125 6.85 -16.25 3.20
N LEU A 126 5.75 -16.14 3.97
CA LEU A 126 4.96 -14.92 4.03
C LEU A 126 5.81 -13.70 4.46
N GLU A 127 6.75 -13.86 5.39
CA GLU A 127 7.67 -12.79 5.80
C GLU A 127 8.51 -12.22 4.64
N VAL A 128 9.06 -13.10 3.78
CA VAL A 128 9.84 -12.70 2.60
C VAL A 128 8.93 -12.00 1.57
N LEU A 129 7.70 -12.50 1.40
CA LEU A 129 6.70 -11.87 0.54
C LEU A 129 6.44 -10.43 1.01
N PHE A 130 6.17 -10.23 2.29
CA PHE A 130 5.81 -8.92 2.86
C PHE A 130 6.97 -7.92 2.79
N SER A 131 8.20 -8.40 3.03
CA SER A 131 9.39 -7.55 3.05
C SER A 131 9.77 -7.08 1.66
N ASN A 132 9.66 -7.95 0.64
CA ASN A 132 10.26 -7.70 -0.66
C ASN A 132 9.26 -7.39 -1.78
N TYR A 133 7.96 -7.57 -1.54
CA TYR A 133 6.94 -7.41 -2.58
C TYR A 133 5.77 -6.52 -2.13
N THR A 134 5.09 -5.94 -3.11
CA THR A 134 3.80 -5.26 -3.00
C THR A 134 2.81 -5.91 -3.96
N PHE A 135 1.52 -5.61 -3.82
CA PHE A 135 0.57 -5.81 -4.91
C PHE A 135 0.89 -4.87 -6.09
N CYS A 136 0.23 -5.08 -7.21
CA CYS A 136 0.49 -4.31 -8.44
C CYS A 136 0.07 -2.84 -8.35
N ASP A 137 -0.84 -2.50 -7.45
CA ASP A 137 -1.26 -1.12 -7.12
C ASP A 137 -0.34 -0.47 -6.07
N GLU A 138 0.82 -1.09 -5.80
CA GLU A 138 1.83 -0.65 -4.82
C GLU A 138 1.39 -0.79 -3.35
N SER A 139 0.18 -1.27 -3.10
CA SER A 139 -0.25 -1.60 -1.74
C SER A 139 0.60 -2.74 -1.16
N PRO A 140 0.91 -2.70 0.13
CA PRO A 140 1.71 -3.73 0.80
C PRO A 140 1.02 -5.09 0.74
N CYS A 141 1.80 -6.16 0.61
CA CYS A 141 1.29 -7.53 0.78
C CYS A 141 1.02 -7.88 2.26
N GLY A 142 0.80 -6.91 3.15
CA GLY A 142 0.47 -7.05 4.57
C GLY A 142 -0.46 -5.91 4.99
N MET A 143 -1.12 -5.99 6.14
CA MET A 143 -2.08 -4.96 6.53
C MET A 143 -1.40 -3.77 7.19
N GLU A 144 -1.78 -2.56 6.76
CA GLU A 144 -1.62 -1.34 7.55
C GLU A 144 -2.57 -1.40 8.74
N VAL A 145 -2.02 -1.39 9.97
CA VAL A 145 -2.81 -1.08 11.15
C VAL A 145 -3.13 0.42 11.07
N LYS A 146 -4.40 0.75 10.92
CA LYS A 146 -4.89 2.11 11.17
C LYS A 146 -5.23 2.19 12.66
N GLU A 147 -4.48 2.99 13.40
CA GLU A 147 -4.99 3.60 14.63
C GLU A 147 -5.96 4.74 14.28
#